data_AF-A0A1V4AI00-F1
#
_entry.id   AF-A0A1V4AI00-F1
#
_cell.length_a   1.000
_cell.length_b   1.000
_cell.length_c   1.000
_cell.angle_alpha   90.00
_cell.angle_beta   90.00
_cell.angle_gamma   90.00
#
_symmetry.space_group_name_H-M   'P 1'
#
loop_
_entity.id
_entity.type
_entity.pdbx_description
1 polymer ?
#
loop_
_entity_poly.entity_id
_entity_poly.type
_entity_poly.pdbx_seq_one_letter_code
_entity_poly.pdbx_strand_id
1 'polypeptide(L)' 'ELYVDDAVDLIEEMPANVVKRILRQADPETRKEINEILKYPEDSAGSIMTTEFVYMKRNQTVKECLEKIR' A
#
# COMPACT_ATOMS: atom_id res chain seq x y z
N GLU A 1 10.15 4.31 -6.41
CA GLU A 1 8.70 4.49 -6.64
C GLU A 1 8.10 5.16 -5.42
N LEU A 2 6.90 5.72 -5.53
CA LEU A 2 6.16 6.23 -4.38
C LEU A 2 5.52 5.04 -3.67
N TYR A 3 5.58 4.99 -2.33
CA TYR A 3 4.90 3.94 -1.57
C TYR A 3 3.38 4.08 -1.69
N VAL A 4 2.66 2.98 -1.48
CA VAL A 4 1.22 2.96 -1.73
C VAL A 4 0.47 3.88 -0.76
N ASP A 5 0.89 3.93 0.50
CA ASP A 5 0.35 4.83 1.52
C ASP A 5 0.57 6.30 1.16
N ASP A 6 1.79 6.69 0.79
CA ASP A 6 2.08 8.06 0.32
C ASP A 6 1.23 8.44 -0.92
N ALA A 7 0.96 7.47 -1.80
CA ALA A 7 0.12 7.68 -2.97
C ALA A 7 -1.36 7.87 -2.61
N VAL A 8 -1.86 7.14 -1.60
CA VAL A 8 -3.23 7.29 -1.10
C VAL A 8 -3.42 8.67 -0.49
N ASP A 9 -2.51 9.09 0.40
CA ASP A 9 -2.55 10.41 1.04
C ASP A 9 -2.65 11.54 0.00
N LEU A 10 -1.82 11.47 -1.05
CA LEU A 10 -1.83 12.45 -2.13
C LEU A 10 -3.15 12.45 -2.92
N ILE A 11 -3.76 11.28 -3.13
CA ILE A 11 -5.00 11.12 -3.89
C ILE A 11 -6.20 11.62 -3.08
N GLU A 12 -6.21 11.47 -1.75
CA GLU A 12 -7.29 11.93 -0.87
C GLU A 12 -7.44 13.47 -0.88
N GLU A 13 -6.34 14.21 -1.05
CA GLU A 13 -6.38 15.67 -1.16
C GLU A 13 -6.87 16.17 -2.55
N MET A 14 -7.05 15.28 -3.53
CA MET A 14 -7.40 15.66 -4.90
C MET A 14 -8.92 15.69 -5.16
N PRO A 15 -9.37 16.53 -6.12
CA PRO A 15 -10.74 16.48 -6.60
C PRO A 15 -11.14 15.10 -7.15
N ALA A 16 -12.37 14.66 -6.88
CA ALA A 16 -12.86 13.32 -7.23
C ALA A 16 -12.74 12.94 -8.73
N ASN A 17 -12.77 13.91 -9.64
CA ASN A 17 -12.55 13.69 -11.07
C ASN A 17 -11.09 13.33 -11.39
N VAL A 18 -10.13 13.88 -10.64
CA VAL A 18 -8.70 13.58 -10.77
C VAL A 18 -8.41 12.19 -10.21
N VAL A 19 -8.92 11.87 -9.02
CA VAL A 19 -8.83 10.54 -8.38
C VAL A 19 -9.29 9.44 -9.34
N LYS A 20 -10.49 9.61 -9.93
CA LYS A 20 -11.04 8.64 -10.90
C LYS A 20 -10.16 8.45 -12.13
N ARG A 21 -9.47 9.49 -12.59
CA ARG A 21 -8.57 9.41 -13.74
C ARG A 21 -7.28 8.65 -13.40
N ILE A 22 -6.71 8.92 -12.22
CA ILE A 22 -5.52 8.24 -11.71
C ILE A 22 -5.81 6.75 -11.50
N LEU A 23 -6.89 6.40 -10.79
CA LEU A 23 -7.30 5.01 -10.56
C LEU A 23 -7.68 4.23 -11.83
N ARG A 24 -7.90 4.92 -12.96
CA ARG A 24 -8.12 4.28 -14.26
C ARG A 24 -6.80 3.98 -14.99
N GLN A 25 -5.75 4.71 -14.68
CA GLN A 25 -4.42 4.56 -15.28
C GLN A 25 -3.49 3.67 -14.44
N ALA A 26 -3.77 3.52 -13.14
CA ALA A 26 -3.09 2.55 -12.27
C ALA A 26 -3.30 1.12 -12.78
N ASP A 27 -2.27 0.30 -12.64
CA ASP A 27 -2.37 -1.14 -12.90
C ASP A 27 -3.33 -1.81 -11.89
N PRO A 28 -3.87 -3.00 -12.20
CA PRO A 28 -4.88 -3.65 -11.38
C PRO A 28 -4.44 -3.94 -9.94
N GLU A 29 -3.16 -4.27 -9.70
CA GLU A 29 -2.67 -4.62 -8.37
C GLU A 29 -2.49 -3.36 -7.51
N THR A 30 -1.81 -2.34 -8.03
CA THR A 30 -1.67 -1.04 -7.32
C THR A 30 -3.05 -0.44 -7.02
N ARG A 31 -3.98 -0.50 -7.99
CA ARG A 31 -5.36 -0.03 -7.77
C ARG A 31 -6.04 -0.79 -6.63
N LYS A 32 -5.85 -2.10 -6.54
CA LYS A 32 -6.43 -2.92 -5.49
C LYS A 32 -5.89 -2.50 -4.12
N GLU A 33 -4.58 -2.31 -4.01
CA GLU A 33 -3.93 -1.88 -2.76
C GLU A 33 -4.43 -0.50 -2.31
N ILE A 34 -4.48 0.49 -3.21
CA ILE A 34 -5.05 1.82 -2.92
C ILE A 34 -6.49 1.71 -2.41
N ASN A 35 -7.33 0.90 -3.06
CA ASN A 35 -8.72 0.73 -2.62
C ASN A 35 -8.84 -0.02 -1.29
N GLU A 36 -7.87 -0.84 -0.89
CA GLU A 36 -7.87 -1.45 0.45
C GLU A 36 -7.57 -0.40 1.52
N ILE A 37 -6.60 0.49 1.28
CA ILE A 37 -6.24 1.56 2.23
C ILE A 37 -7.42 2.54 2.39
N LEU A 38 -8.04 2.98 1.28
CA LEU A 38 -9.20 3.89 1.29
C LEU A 38 -10.46 3.34 1.99
N LYS A 39 -10.51 2.06 2.36
CA LYS A 39 -11.62 1.50 3.16
C LYS A 39 -11.47 1.78 4.65
N TYR A 40 -10.27 2.09 5.11
CA TYR A 40 -10.03 2.36 6.52
C TYR A 40 -10.56 3.74 6.89
N PRO A 41 -11.17 3.91 8.07
CA PRO A 41 -11.57 5.23 8.55
C PRO A 41 -10.37 6.16 8.66
N GLU A 42 -10.62 7.45 8.44
CA GLU A 42 -9.67 8.53 8.74
C GLU A 42 -9.19 8.42 10.20
N ASP A 43 -7.93 8.79 10.46
CA ASP A 43 -7.24 8.68 11.75
C ASP A 43 -7.18 7.27 12.36
N SER A 44 -7.38 6.22 11.57
CA SER A 44 -7.24 4.84 12.03
C SER A 44 -5.84 4.30 11.78
N ALA A 45 -5.47 3.22 12.46
CA ALA A 45 -4.21 2.54 12.19
C ALA A 45 -4.07 2.11 10.71
N GLY A 46 -5.20 1.82 10.05
CA GLY A 46 -5.22 1.41 8.64
C GLY A 46 -5.09 2.55 7.65
N SER A 47 -5.40 3.79 8.04
CA SER A 47 -5.25 4.96 7.16
C SER A 47 -3.81 5.48 7.12
N ILE A 48 -2.96 5.09 8.09
CA ILE A 48 -1.55 5.51 8.16
C ILE A 48 -0.55 4.35 8.03
N MET A 49 -1.03 3.15 7.65
CA MET A 49 -0.17 1.96 7.49
C MET A 49 0.25 1.78 6.03
N THR A 50 1.41 1.15 5.85
CA THR A 50 1.87 0.69 4.54
C THR A 50 1.68 -0.83 4.39
N THR A 51 1.42 -1.29 3.17
CA THR A 51 1.33 -2.73 2.83
C THR A 51 2.70 -3.35 2.50
N GLU A 52 3.74 -2.53 2.41
CA GLU A 52 5.08 -2.94 1.99
C GLU A 52 5.91 -3.43 3.17
N PHE A 53 5.55 -4.60 3.69
CA PHE A 53 6.27 -5.24 4.80
C PHE A 53 6.85 -6.60 4.40
N VAL A 54 7.97 -6.95 5.04
CA VAL A 54 8.55 -8.30 4.94
C VAL A 54 8.04 -9.15 6.09
N TYR A 55 7.45 -10.30 5.77
CA TYR A 55 7.06 -11.29 6.76
C TYR A 55 7.92 -12.56 6.66
N MET A 56 8.11 -13.22 7.80
CA MET A 56 8.84 -14.49 7.93
C MET A 56 7.95 -15.53 8.62
N LYS A 57 8.15 -16.81 8.31
CA LYS A 57 7.53 -17.92 9.06
C LYS A 57 8.41 -18.29 10.24
N ARG A 58 7.78 -18.70 11.35
CA ARG A 58 8.45 -19.04 12.61
C ARG A 58 9.52 -20.13 12.47
N ASN A 59 9.37 -21.03 11.51
CA ASN A 59 10.27 -22.16 11.27
C ASN A 59 11.40 -21.87 10.26
N GLN A 60 11.52 -20.64 9.76
CA GLN A 60 12.63 -20.26 8.89
C GLN A 60 13.91 -20.05 9.70
N THR A 61 15.03 -20.52 9.16
CA THR A 61 16.37 -20.27 9.69
C THR A 61 16.81 -18.84 9.39
N VAL A 62 17.79 -18.35 10.15
CA VAL A 62 18.40 -17.03 9.92
C VAL A 62 18.90 -16.88 8.48
N LYS A 63 19.46 -17.94 7.89
CA LYS A 63 19.95 -17.94 6.51
C LYS A 63 18.82 -17.69 5.50
N GLU A 64 17.72 -18.42 5.59
CA GLU A 64 16.56 -18.26 4.70
C GLU A 64 15.93 -16.86 4.84
N CYS A 65 15.88 -16.33 6.06
CA CYS A 65 15.39 -14.98 6.31
C CYS A 65 16.29 -13.92 5.65
N LEU A 66 17.62 -14.05 5.78
CA LEU A 66 18.57 -13.14 5.15
C LEU A 66 18.54 -13.22 3.63
N GLU A 67 18.32 -14.40 3.05
CA GLU A 67 18.12 -14.57 1.60
C GLU A 67 16.84 -13.90 1.08
N LYS A 68 15.80 -13.77 1.93
CA LYS A 68 14.56 -13.08 1.57
C LYS A 68 14.62 -11.55 1.71
N ILE A 69 15.44 -11.03 2.64
CA ILE A 69 15.59 -9.58 2.86
C ILE A 69 16.58 -8.95 1.86
N ARG A 70 17.60 -9.71 1.46
CA ARG A 70 18.61 -9.29 0.48
C ARG A 70 18.02 -9.16 -0.92
#